data_AF-A0A8H3CK69-F1
#
_entry.id   AF-A0A8H3CK69-F1
#
_cell.length_a   1.000
_cell.length_b   1.000
_cell.length_c   1.000
_cell.angle_alpha   90.00
_cell.angle_beta   90.00
_cell.angle_gamma   90.00
#
_symmetry.space_group_name_H-M   'P 1'
#
loop_
_entity.id
_entity.type
_entity.pdbx_description
1 polymer ?
#
loop_
_entity_poly.entity_id
_entity_poly.type
_entity_poly.pdbx_seq_one_letter_code
_entity_poly.pdbx_strand_id
1 'polypeptide(L)'
;MTKRVLKRITPEDLEARSKNVDPTVGVCAYEKSREKIAPYIPATNIEHFIERTAAFVVIVLGEVVLSVVYHATRADVGFKDIYGSAVSGLIIAFNFCWLYFDAECSHTFVHAMRRHWFTSITFTNLHFPLCASLILVSAATSRMTQHTEEVTSAIRWYFGGGLGVALISMALIGATHRGLDPTGTSKLGRFTQLGFRVAVGAIMICLPLSDLSPLHLLGTSAGLTSFLVVEETYGKLRRGEPLAKPNAAEQDAMDAMEQSEERPESTRVNSNVESGSTKSALQGMKIRGTA
;
A
#
# COMPACT_ATOMS: atom_id res chain seq x y z
N MET A 1 -28.57 57.27 -15.85
CA MET A 1 -29.12 56.08 -16.52
C MET A 1 -28.61 56.04 -17.95
N THR A 2 -27.58 55.23 -18.24
CA THR A 2 -26.97 55.16 -19.58
C THR A 2 -27.31 53.79 -20.16
N LYS A 3 -28.29 53.72 -21.08
CA LYS A 3 -28.65 52.47 -21.76
C LYS A 3 -27.48 52.04 -22.65
N ARG A 4 -26.79 50.95 -22.31
CA ARG A 4 -25.86 50.29 -23.24
C ARG A 4 -26.69 49.61 -24.33
N VAL A 5 -26.69 50.21 -25.51
CA VAL A 5 -27.24 49.60 -26.73
C VAL A 5 -26.32 48.44 -27.11
N LEU A 6 -26.83 47.21 -27.01
CA LEU A 6 -26.16 46.02 -27.54
C LEU A 6 -26.19 46.10 -29.06
N LYS A 7 -25.12 46.62 -29.66
CA LYS A 7 -24.92 46.59 -31.11
C LYS A 7 -24.64 45.13 -31.49
N ARG A 8 -25.46 44.56 -32.37
CA ARG A 8 -25.28 43.20 -32.88
C ARG A 8 -24.04 43.20 -33.78
N ILE A 9 -22.96 42.60 -33.31
CA ILE A 9 -21.68 42.51 -34.01
C ILE A 9 -21.85 41.48 -35.14
N THR A 10 -21.49 41.85 -36.38
CA THR A 10 -21.53 40.92 -37.52
C THR A 10 -20.30 39.99 -37.47
N PRO A 11 -20.38 38.77 -38.06
CA PRO A 11 -19.25 37.84 -38.08
C PRO A 11 -17.99 38.41 -38.76
N GLU A 12 -18.15 39.31 -39.73
CA GLU A 12 -17.04 40.02 -40.39
C GLU A 12 -16.29 40.97 -39.43
N ASP A 13 -17.02 41.64 -38.54
CA ASP A 13 -16.43 42.53 -37.51
C ASP A 13 -15.63 41.74 -36.46
N LEU A 14 -16.00 40.47 -36.20
CA LEU A 14 -15.28 39.57 -35.29
C LEU A 14 -13.97 39.07 -35.90
N GLU A 15 -13.95 38.75 -37.20
CA GLU A 15 -12.73 38.36 -37.91
C GLU A 15 -11.74 39.52 -38.04
N ALA A 16 -12.22 40.74 -38.31
CA ALA A 16 -11.37 41.93 -38.36
C ALA A 16 -10.73 42.24 -37.00
N ARG A 17 -11.46 41.98 -35.90
CA ARG A 17 -10.96 42.17 -34.54
C ARG A 17 -9.95 41.09 -34.13
N SER A 18 -10.18 39.84 -34.52
CA SER A 18 -9.27 38.70 -34.32
C SER A 18 -7.87 38.96 -34.89
N LYS A 19 -7.79 39.58 -36.08
CA LYS A 19 -6.51 39.91 -36.74
C LYS A 19 -5.66 40.97 -36.03
N ASN A 20 -6.26 41.75 -35.11
CA ASN A 20 -5.60 42.86 -34.42
C ASN A 20 -5.43 42.64 -32.90
N VAL A 21 -5.69 41.44 -32.39
CA VAL A 21 -5.40 41.12 -30.99
C VAL A 21 -3.95 40.66 -30.89
N ASP A 22 -3.13 41.45 -30.20
CA ASP A 22 -1.77 41.07 -29.84
C ASP A 22 -1.81 39.74 -29.03
N PRO A 23 -1.15 38.67 -29.51
CA PRO A 23 -1.22 37.35 -28.88
C PRO A 23 -0.73 37.34 -27.43
N THR A 24 0.08 38.34 -27.04
CA THR A 24 0.60 38.48 -25.68
C THR A 24 -0.47 38.86 -24.64
N VAL A 25 -1.55 39.52 -25.07
CA VAL A 25 -2.64 39.95 -24.16
C VAL A 25 -3.45 38.75 -23.66
N GLY A 26 -3.61 37.72 -24.51
CA GLY A 26 -4.26 36.46 -24.11
C GLY A 26 -3.43 35.66 -23.10
N VAL A 27 -2.10 35.68 -23.25
CA VAL A 27 -1.17 34.99 -22.34
C VAL A 27 -1.15 35.67 -20.96
N CYS A 28 -1.02 37.00 -20.91
CA CYS A 28 -1.08 37.74 -19.63
C CYS A 28 -2.44 37.60 -18.92
N ALA A 29 -3.54 37.50 -19.66
CA ALA A 29 -4.87 37.26 -19.09
C ALA A 29 -5.02 35.83 -18.54
N TYR A 30 -4.41 34.83 -19.20
CA TYR A 30 -4.36 33.45 -18.73
C TYR A 30 -3.49 33.30 -17.47
N GLU A 31 -2.33 33.94 -17.43
CA GLU A 31 -1.41 33.95 -16.28
C GLU A 31 -2.05 34.61 -15.05
N LYS A 32 -2.69 35.78 -15.24
CA LYS A 32 -3.41 36.49 -14.17
C LYS A 32 -4.66 35.76 -13.68
N SER A 33 -5.21 34.86 -14.49
CA SER A 33 -6.31 33.96 -14.09
C SER A 33 -5.79 32.74 -13.33
N ARG A 34 -4.60 32.22 -13.67
CA ARG A 34 -3.93 31.14 -12.93
C ARG A 34 -3.54 31.55 -11.51
N GLU A 35 -3.12 32.79 -11.28
CA GLU A 35 -2.84 33.30 -9.92
C GLU A 35 -4.07 33.34 -9.01
N LYS A 36 -5.29 33.37 -9.56
CA LYS A 36 -6.54 33.44 -8.79
C LYS A 36 -7.22 32.09 -8.55
N ILE A 37 -6.71 31.01 -9.14
CA ILE A 37 -7.24 29.67 -8.91
C ILE A 37 -6.52 29.13 -7.68
N ALA A 38 -7.25 28.99 -6.57
CA ALA A 38 -6.77 28.30 -5.38
C ALA A 38 -6.04 27.01 -5.79
N PRO A 39 -4.92 26.65 -5.15
CA PRO A 39 -4.10 25.51 -5.58
C PRO A 39 -4.99 24.29 -5.71
N TYR A 40 -5.19 23.84 -6.95
CA TYR A 40 -5.96 22.64 -7.24
C TYR A 40 -5.12 21.46 -6.78
N ILE A 41 -5.46 20.90 -5.62
CA ILE A 41 -4.87 19.66 -5.11
C ILE A 41 -5.66 18.54 -5.76
N PRO A 42 -5.12 17.81 -6.75
CA PRO A 42 -5.84 16.70 -7.37
C PRO A 42 -6.12 15.63 -6.31
N ALA A 43 -7.31 15.04 -6.35
CA ALA A 43 -7.65 13.92 -5.48
C ALA A 43 -6.69 12.76 -5.76
N THR A 44 -6.04 12.23 -4.72
CA THR A 44 -5.15 11.09 -4.84
C THR A 44 -5.96 9.82 -5.06
N ASN A 45 -5.69 9.11 -6.15
CA ASN A 45 -6.23 7.78 -6.39
C ASN A 45 -5.67 6.81 -5.33
N ILE A 46 -6.56 6.22 -4.54
CA ILE A 46 -6.23 5.41 -3.37
C ILE A 46 -5.60 4.09 -3.80
N GLU A 47 -6.11 3.48 -4.86
CA GLU A 47 -5.61 2.23 -5.42
C GLU A 47 -4.15 2.35 -5.85
N HIS A 48 -3.83 3.41 -6.62
CA HIS A 48 -2.44 3.65 -7.02
C HIS A 48 -1.51 4.02 -5.86
N PHE A 49 -2.03 4.67 -4.81
CA PHE A 49 -1.22 4.96 -3.64
C PHE A 49 -0.85 3.69 -2.86
N ILE A 50 -1.78 2.76 -2.72
CA ILE A 50 -1.56 1.46 -2.06
C ILE A 50 -0.56 0.63 -2.87
N GLU A 51 -0.77 0.53 -4.19
CA GLU A 51 0.11 -0.18 -5.11
C GLU A 51 1.56 0.35 -5.02
N ARG A 52 1.74 1.67 -5.04
CA ARG A 52 3.06 2.30 -4.90
C ARG A 52 3.69 2.07 -3.53
N THR A 53 2.90 2.12 -2.46
CA THR A 53 3.38 1.86 -1.10
C THR A 53 3.84 0.41 -0.96
N ALA A 54 3.08 -0.54 -1.50
CA ALA A 54 3.47 -1.95 -1.53
C ALA A 54 4.74 -2.17 -2.36
N ALA A 55 4.83 -1.56 -3.55
CA ALA A 55 6.05 -1.63 -4.37
C ALA A 55 7.28 -1.08 -3.63
N PHE A 56 7.13 0.00 -2.85
CA PHE A 56 8.21 0.54 -2.04
C PHE A 56 8.70 -0.45 -0.96
N VAL A 57 7.78 -1.10 -0.25
CA VAL A 57 8.15 -2.13 0.76
C VAL A 57 8.86 -3.30 0.11
N VAL A 58 8.42 -3.74 -1.08
CA VAL A 58 9.08 -4.83 -1.84
C VAL A 58 10.51 -4.46 -2.20
N ILE A 59 10.78 -3.21 -2.60
CA ILE A 59 12.15 -2.73 -2.88
C ILE A 59 13.01 -2.83 -1.61
N VAL A 60 12.48 -2.39 -0.47
CA VAL A 60 13.17 -2.48 0.82
C VAL A 60 13.42 -3.94 1.24
N LEU A 61 12.47 -4.84 1.01
CA LEU A 61 12.66 -6.28 1.22
C LEU A 61 13.72 -6.86 0.27
N GLY A 62 13.78 -6.37 -0.97
CA GLY A 62 14.82 -6.73 -1.93
C GLY A 62 16.22 -6.39 -1.43
N GLU A 63 16.38 -5.26 -0.73
CA GLU A 63 17.66 -4.91 -0.10
C GLU A 63 18.06 -5.93 0.99
N VAL A 64 17.10 -6.45 1.77
CA VAL A 64 17.38 -7.53 2.74
C VAL A 64 17.87 -8.79 2.02
N VAL A 65 17.29 -9.13 0.86
CA VAL A 65 17.74 -10.27 0.04
C VAL A 65 19.14 -10.05 -0.53
N LEU A 66 19.49 -8.84 -0.95
CA LEU A 66 20.83 -8.52 -1.43
C LEU A 66 21.87 -8.61 -0.31
N SER A 67 21.50 -8.23 0.91
CA SER A 67 22.39 -8.22 2.08
C SER A 67 22.92 -9.59 2.49
N VAL A 68 22.20 -10.67 2.17
CA VAL A 68 22.60 -12.05 2.50
C VAL A 68 23.56 -12.65 1.47
N VAL A 69 23.71 -12.02 0.30
CA VAL A 69 24.64 -12.48 -0.73
C VAL A 69 26.08 -12.22 -0.25
N TYR A 70 26.90 -13.27 -0.29
CA TYR A 70 28.32 -13.21 0.06
C TYR A 70 29.17 -13.77 -1.09
N HIS A 71 30.41 -13.30 -1.15
CA HIS A 71 31.40 -13.80 -2.11
C HIS A 71 32.14 -14.99 -1.50
N ALA A 72 31.89 -16.19 -2.02
CA ALA A 72 32.60 -17.39 -1.61
C ALA A 72 33.98 -17.47 -2.29
N THR A 73 35.05 -17.56 -1.50
CA THR A 73 36.39 -17.85 -2.03
C THR A 73 36.55 -19.37 -2.23
N ARG A 74 37.50 -19.83 -3.06
CA ARG A 74 37.72 -21.27 -3.30
C ARG A 74 38.01 -22.09 -2.02
N ALA A 75 38.47 -21.45 -0.95
CA ALA A 75 38.69 -22.05 0.37
C ALA A 75 37.42 -22.14 1.24
N ASP A 76 36.32 -21.52 0.81
CA ASP A 76 35.02 -21.45 1.50
C ASP A 76 33.97 -22.37 0.90
N VAL A 77 34.36 -23.22 -0.05
CA VAL A 77 33.48 -24.21 -0.66
C VAL A 77 33.26 -25.36 0.33
N GLY A 78 32.09 -25.41 0.97
CA GLY A 78 31.68 -26.46 1.90
C GLY A 78 30.53 -26.06 2.82
N PHE A 79 30.11 -26.96 3.70
CA PHE A 79 29.12 -26.68 4.75
C PHE A 79 29.76 -25.88 5.90
N LYS A 80 29.86 -24.56 5.72
CA LYS A 80 30.34 -23.62 6.73
C LYS A 80 29.17 -22.83 7.35
N ASP A 81 29.41 -22.28 8.54
CA ASP A 81 28.43 -21.46 9.28
C ASP A 81 27.97 -20.22 8.48
N ILE A 82 28.83 -19.68 7.61
CA ILE A 82 28.52 -18.58 6.69
C ILE A 82 27.38 -18.96 5.75
N TYR A 83 27.42 -20.17 5.18
CA TYR A 83 26.37 -20.67 4.29
C TYR A 83 25.04 -20.83 5.03
N GLY A 84 25.07 -21.42 6.22
CA GLY A 84 23.86 -21.57 7.06
C GLY A 84 23.23 -20.23 7.45
N SER A 85 24.08 -19.23 7.72
CA SER A 85 23.65 -17.87 8.08
C SER A 85 23.01 -17.16 6.89
N ALA A 86 23.59 -17.28 5.69
CA ALA A 86 23.04 -16.71 4.46
C ALA A 86 21.68 -17.34 4.09
N VAL A 87 21.56 -18.67 4.17
CA VAL A 87 20.30 -19.38 3.93
C VAL A 87 19.23 -18.96 4.95
N SER A 88 19.59 -18.86 6.23
CA SER A 88 18.66 -18.42 7.28
C SER A 88 18.18 -16.99 7.03
N GLY A 89 19.08 -16.07 6.65
CA GLY A 89 18.71 -14.71 6.28
C GLY A 89 17.78 -14.65 5.06
N LEU A 90 18.01 -15.50 4.05
CA LEU A 90 17.13 -15.60 2.88
C LEU A 90 15.72 -16.10 3.25
N ILE A 91 15.63 -17.09 4.13
CA ILE A 91 14.35 -17.60 4.66
C ILE A 91 13.59 -16.47 5.38
N ILE A 92 14.29 -15.69 6.21
CA ILE A 92 13.69 -14.53 6.90
C ILE A 92 13.15 -13.53 5.87
N ALA A 93 13.94 -13.15 4.87
CA ALA A 93 13.49 -12.19 3.84
C ALA A 93 12.25 -12.70 3.09
N PHE A 94 12.22 -13.99 2.72
CA PHE A 94 11.07 -14.63 2.10
C PHE A 94 9.84 -14.61 3.01
N ASN A 95 9.99 -14.99 4.29
CA ASN A 95 8.91 -14.99 5.26
C ASN A 95 8.34 -13.59 5.48
N PHE A 96 9.18 -12.55 5.56
CA PHE A 96 8.71 -11.18 5.69
C PHE A 96 7.96 -10.68 4.45
N CYS A 97 8.38 -11.11 3.26
CA CYS A 97 7.63 -10.83 2.04
C CYS A 97 6.22 -11.45 2.10
N TRP A 98 6.14 -12.71 2.52
CA TRP A 98 4.85 -13.40 2.71
C TRP A 98 3.98 -12.70 3.76
N LEU A 99 4.52 -12.47 4.97
CA LEU A 99 3.79 -11.83 6.08
C LEU A 99 3.33 -10.41 5.76
N TYR A 100 4.05 -9.69 4.90
CA TYR A 100 3.68 -8.35 4.46
C TYR A 100 2.47 -8.37 3.52
N PHE A 101 2.52 -9.18 2.45
CA PHE A 101 1.39 -9.28 1.52
C PHE A 101 0.16 -9.91 2.16
N ASP A 102 0.37 -10.77 3.15
CA ASP A 102 -0.70 -11.45 3.86
C ASP A 102 -1.06 -10.79 5.21
N ALA A 103 -0.65 -9.53 5.41
CA ALA A 103 -0.83 -8.82 6.68
C ALA A 103 -2.29 -8.60 7.09
N GLU A 104 -3.21 -8.65 6.14
CA GLU A 104 -4.64 -8.66 6.37
C GLU A 104 -5.05 -10.11 6.72
N CYS A 105 -5.10 -10.43 8.01
CA CYS A 105 -5.52 -11.73 8.55
C CYS A 105 -7.02 -12.07 8.31
N SER A 106 -7.56 -11.72 7.13
CA SER A 106 -8.97 -11.81 6.73
C SER A 106 -9.03 -12.02 5.21
N HIS A 107 -10.01 -12.78 4.70
CA HIS A 107 -10.21 -12.96 3.26
C HIS A 107 -10.89 -11.75 2.61
N THR A 108 -11.90 -11.19 3.27
CA THR A 108 -12.57 -9.96 2.86
C THR A 108 -12.28 -8.86 3.87
N PHE A 109 -11.84 -7.70 3.40
CA PHE A 109 -11.55 -6.57 4.28
C PHE A 109 -11.77 -5.23 3.58
N VAL A 110 -12.15 -4.23 4.37
CA VAL A 110 -12.15 -2.83 3.93
C VAL A 110 -10.79 -2.24 4.23
N HIS A 111 -10.13 -1.74 3.17
CA HIS A 111 -8.81 -1.15 3.28
C HIS A 111 -8.81 0.07 4.21
N ALA A 112 -7.75 0.20 5.02
CA ALA A 112 -7.57 1.23 6.04
C ALA A 112 -7.83 2.65 5.52
N MET A 113 -7.34 2.95 4.32
CA MET A 113 -7.48 4.27 3.68
C MET A 113 -8.91 4.62 3.24
N ARG A 114 -9.77 3.63 2.97
CA ARG A 114 -11.16 3.87 2.53
C ARG A 114 -12.12 4.11 3.69
N ARG A 115 -11.74 3.72 4.91
CA ARG A 115 -12.65 3.71 6.07
C ARG A 115 -12.74 5.06 6.77
N HIS A 116 -11.60 5.65 7.13
CA HIS A 116 -11.55 6.85 7.95
C HIS A 116 -10.21 7.59 7.78
N TRP A 117 -10.23 8.93 7.86
CA TRP A 117 -9.04 9.76 7.70
C TRP A 117 -7.93 9.43 8.71
N PHE A 118 -8.29 9.19 9.98
CA PHE A 118 -7.34 8.78 11.02
C PHE A 118 -6.65 7.46 10.67
N THR A 119 -7.40 6.44 10.25
CA THR A 119 -6.88 5.12 9.89
C THR A 119 -5.96 5.21 8.67
N SER A 120 -6.27 6.08 7.71
CA SER A 120 -5.42 6.39 6.55
C SER A 120 -4.07 7.01 6.96
N ILE A 121 -4.11 7.99 7.87
CA ILE A 121 -2.91 8.63 8.43
C ILE A 121 -2.07 7.61 9.21
N THR A 122 -2.69 6.78 10.05
CA THR A 122 -1.99 5.74 10.80
C THR A 122 -1.36 4.70 9.87
N PHE A 123 -2.10 4.22 8.88
CA PHE A 123 -1.59 3.27 7.88
C PHE A 123 -0.35 3.83 7.18
N THR A 124 -0.42 5.08 6.69
CA THR A 124 0.72 5.73 6.02
C THR A 124 1.91 5.87 6.97
N ASN A 125 1.66 6.30 8.21
CA ASN A 125 2.73 6.50 9.19
C ASN A 125 3.40 5.20 9.63
N LEU A 126 2.68 4.07 9.66
CA LEU A 126 3.22 2.76 10.04
C LEU A 126 4.15 2.15 8.99
N HIS A 127 4.06 2.58 7.73
CA HIS A 127 4.99 2.11 6.69
C HIS A 127 6.39 2.70 6.85
N PHE A 128 6.53 3.89 7.43
CA PHE A 128 7.85 4.47 7.71
C PHE A 128 8.70 3.64 8.71
N PRO A 129 8.21 3.30 9.92
CA PRO A 129 8.96 2.45 10.85
C PRO A 129 9.12 1.02 10.31
N LEU A 130 8.16 0.51 9.53
CA LEU A 130 8.32 -0.77 8.84
C LEU A 130 9.53 -0.76 7.89
N CYS A 131 9.60 0.21 6.97
CA CYS A 131 10.72 0.30 6.03
C CYS A 131 12.05 0.60 6.75
N ALA A 132 12.06 1.51 7.73
CA ALA A 132 13.25 1.83 8.49
C ALA A 132 13.82 0.63 9.25
N SER A 133 12.95 -0.18 9.86
CA SER A 133 13.34 -1.39 10.57
C SER A 133 13.83 -2.49 9.63
N LEU A 134 13.22 -2.68 8.47
CA LEU A 134 13.71 -3.63 7.46
C LEU A 134 15.10 -3.25 6.91
N ILE A 135 15.37 -1.97 6.66
CA ILE A 135 16.71 -1.49 6.29
C ILE A 135 17.72 -1.75 7.40
N LEU A 136 17.34 -1.54 8.66
CA LEU A 136 18.18 -1.84 9.81
C LEU A 136 18.52 -3.35 9.90
N VAL A 137 17.52 -4.22 9.66
CA VAL A 137 17.71 -5.67 9.57
C VAL A 137 18.65 -6.05 8.43
N SER A 138 18.49 -5.44 7.25
CA SER A 138 19.38 -5.67 6.10
C SER A 138 20.84 -5.41 6.46
N ALA A 139 21.13 -4.21 6.98
CA ALA A 139 22.49 -3.82 7.36
C ALA A 139 23.08 -4.74 8.43
N ALA A 140 22.29 -5.12 9.43
CA ALA A 140 22.74 -6.03 10.49
C ALA A 140 22.97 -7.46 9.94
N THR A 141 22.11 -7.95 9.06
CA THR A 141 22.20 -9.29 8.47
C THR A 141 23.47 -9.44 7.64
N SER A 142 23.80 -8.45 6.79
CA SER A 142 25.05 -8.46 6.01
C SER A 142 26.30 -8.58 6.89
N ARG A 143 26.35 -7.83 8.01
CA ARG A 143 27.48 -7.89 8.95
C ARG A 143 27.57 -9.24 9.66
N MET A 144 26.43 -9.85 10.02
CA MET A 144 26.41 -11.15 10.69
C MET A 144 26.76 -12.32 9.76
N THR A 145 26.44 -12.24 8.47
CA THR A 145 26.78 -13.27 7.48
C THR A 145 28.25 -13.18 7.04
N GLN A 146 28.79 -11.97 6.86
CA GLN A 146 30.14 -11.77 6.32
C GLN A 146 31.23 -11.65 7.39
N HIS A 147 30.91 -11.15 8.59
CA HIS A 147 31.89 -10.86 9.65
C HIS A 147 31.48 -11.51 10.98
N THR A 148 31.38 -12.84 11.00
CA THR A 148 30.90 -13.60 12.16
C THR A 148 31.74 -13.38 13.45
N GLU A 149 33.03 -13.07 13.32
CA GLU A 149 33.94 -12.84 14.45
C GLU A 149 33.84 -11.42 15.05
N GLU A 150 33.31 -10.44 14.32
CA GLU A 150 33.22 -9.02 14.73
C GLU A 150 31.78 -8.57 15.03
N VAL A 151 30.92 -9.49 15.48
CA VAL A 151 29.52 -9.15 15.79
C VAL A 151 29.44 -8.49 17.16
N THR A 152 29.53 -7.15 17.17
CA THR A 152 29.27 -6.32 18.36
C THR A 152 27.83 -6.50 18.83
N SER A 153 27.61 -6.39 20.15
CA SER A 153 26.26 -6.44 20.76
C SER A 153 25.26 -5.48 20.08
N ALA A 154 25.72 -4.29 19.66
CA ALA A 154 24.88 -3.32 18.93
C ALA A 154 24.27 -3.89 17.64
N ILE A 155 25.01 -4.71 16.87
CA ILE A 155 24.51 -5.32 15.63
C ILE A 155 23.41 -6.33 15.93
N ARG A 156 23.55 -7.09 17.02
CA ARG A 156 22.51 -8.03 17.47
C ARG A 156 21.22 -7.30 17.82
N TRP A 157 21.31 -6.16 18.51
CA TRP A 157 20.16 -5.31 18.84
C TRP A 157 19.51 -4.69 17.61
N TYR A 158 20.30 -4.25 16.63
CA TYR A 158 19.77 -3.75 15.36
C TYR A 158 19.03 -4.85 14.59
N PHE A 159 19.55 -6.07 14.59
CA PHE A 159 18.88 -7.21 13.97
C PHE A 159 17.58 -7.59 14.69
N GLY A 160 17.63 -7.94 15.98
CA GLY A 160 16.45 -8.41 16.72
C GLY A 160 15.40 -7.32 16.94
N GLY A 161 15.86 -6.12 17.28
CA GLY A 161 15.00 -4.93 17.40
C GLY A 161 14.34 -4.56 16.08
N GLY A 162 15.10 -4.59 14.97
CA GLY A 162 14.56 -4.34 13.63
C GLY A 162 13.50 -5.38 13.23
N LEU A 163 13.77 -6.67 13.41
CA LEU A 163 12.80 -7.74 13.13
C LEU A 163 11.52 -7.60 13.96
N GLY A 164 11.66 -7.31 15.25
CA GLY A 164 10.52 -7.16 16.14
C GLY A 164 9.69 -5.91 15.83
N VAL A 165 10.33 -4.77 15.56
CA VAL A 165 9.63 -3.53 15.16
C VAL A 165 8.93 -3.70 13.81
N ALA A 166 9.54 -4.42 12.86
CA ALA A 166 8.90 -4.73 11.58
C ALA A 166 7.64 -5.59 11.78
N LEU A 167 7.70 -6.65 12.60
CA LEU A 167 6.55 -7.50 12.92
C LEU A 167 5.44 -6.73 13.64
N ILE A 168 5.78 -5.91 14.63
CA ILE A 168 4.80 -5.06 15.34
C ILE A 168 4.19 -4.03 14.40
N SER A 169 4.98 -3.43 13.50
CA SER A 169 4.46 -2.48 12.51
C SER A 169 3.49 -3.15 11.55
N MET A 170 3.82 -4.34 11.04
CA MET A 170 2.91 -5.14 10.20
C MET A 170 1.66 -5.59 10.98
N ALA A 171 1.78 -5.90 12.26
CA ALA A 171 0.64 -6.19 13.13
C ALA A 171 -0.28 -4.96 13.22
N LEU A 172 0.26 -3.78 13.51
CA LEU A 172 -0.53 -2.55 13.58
C LEU A 172 -1.17 -2.22 12.23
N ILE A 173 -0.46 -2.40 11.10
CA ILE A 173 -1.03 -2.24 9.75
C ILE A 173 -2.20 -3.21 9.58
N GLY A 174 -2.01 -4.51 9.88
CA GLY A 174 -3.09 -5.50 9.85
C GLY A 174 -4.28 -5.14 10.75
N ALA A 175 -4.04 -4.50 11.91
CA ALA A 175 -5.08 -4.04 12.82
C ALA A 175 -5.90 -2.84 12.27
N THR A 176 -5.27 -1.97 11.46
CA THR A 176 -5.96 -0.83 10.84
C THR A 176 -7.01 -1.25 9.82
N HIS A 177 -6.83 -2.41 9.18
CA HIS A 177 -7.81 -2.98 8.26
C HIS A 177 -9.09 -3.39 8.98
N ARG A 178 -10.24 -3.35 8.30
CA ARG A 178 -11.49 -3.89 8.87
C ARG A 178 -11.83 -5.18 8.15
N GLY A 179 -11.57 -6.32 8.79
CA GLY A 179 -12.04 -7.62 8.32
C GLY A 179 -13.58 -7.66 8.30
N LEU A 180 -14.12 -8.15 7.19
CA LEU A 180 -15.55 -8.39 6.96
C LEU A 180 -15.88 -9.90 6.95
N ASP A 181 -14.91 -10.75 7.27
CA ASP A 181 -15.11 -12.21 7.27
C ASP A 181 -16.27 -12.61 8.20
N PRO A 182 -17.26 -13.39 7.70
CA PRO A 182 -18.33 -13.92 8.52
C PRO A 182 -17.77 -14.75 9.68
N THR A 183 -18.32 -14.55 10.88
CA THR A 183 -17.85 -15.22 12.09
C THR A 183 -17.87 -16.75 11.93
N GLY A 184 -16.73 -17.39 12.23
CA GLY A 184 -16.58 -18.85 12.21
C GLY A 184 -16.11 -19.47 10.89
N THR A 185 -15.81 -18.67 9.85
CA THR A 185 -15.30 -19.17 8.56
C THR A 185 -13.81 -19.51 8.58
N SER A 186 -13.01 -18.79 9.37
CA SER A 186 -11.57 -18.98 9.54
C SER A 186 -11.24 -19.93 10.71
N LYS A 187 -10.23 -20.79 10.58
CA LYS A 187 -9.83 -21.76 11.63
C LYS A 187 -9.27 -21.07 12.86
N LEU A 188 -8.58 -19.95 12.67
CA LEU A 188 -8.02 -19.15 13.75
C LEU A 188 -8.54 -17.72 13.67
N GLY A 189 -8.92 -17.16 14.81
CA GLY A 189 -9.46 -15.81 14.87
C GLY A 189 -8.42 -14.76 14.50
N ARG A 190 -8.84 -13.69 13.81
CA ARG A 190 -7.99 -12.56 13.40
C ARG A 190 -7.19 -11.97 14.56
N PHE A 191 -7.81 -11.79 15.72
CA PHE A 191 -7.15 -11.26 16.91
C PHE A 191 -6.08 -12.20 17.47
N THR A 192 -6.27 -13.51 17.30
CA THR A 192 -5.30 -14.52 17.75
C THR A 192 -4.07 -14.49 16.85
N GLN A 193 -4.24 -14.48 15.52
CA GLN A 193 -3.14 -14.36 14.55
C GLN A 193 -2.34 -13.07 14.79
N LEU A 194 -3.05 -11.95 14.96
CA LEU A 194 -2.44 -10.66 15.25
C LEU A 194 -1.69 -10.66 16.60
N GLY A 195 -2.24 -11.34 17.61
CA GLY A 195 -1.62 -11.53 18.91
C GLY A 195 -0.33 -12.34 18.83
N PHE A 196 -0.31 -13.42 18.04
CA PHE A 196 0.90 -14.21 17.80
C PHE A 196 1.99 -13.37 17.12
N ARG A 197 1.63 -12.55 16.14
CA ARG A 197 2.56 -11.64 15.46
C ARG A 197 3.22 -10.65 16.44
N VAL A 198 2.44 -10.06 17.36
CA VAL A 198 2.96 -9.16 18.41
C VAL A 198 3.82 -9.92 19.43
N ALA A 199 3.39 -11.11 19.85
CA ALA A 199 4.13 -11.93 20.81
C ALA A 199 5.50 -12.35 20.26
N VAL A 200 5.55 -12.86 19.02
CA VAL A 200 6.81 -13.19 18.35
C VAL A 200 7.64 -11.93 18.10
N GLY A 201 7.02 -10.81 17.74
CA GLY A 201 7.71 -9.52 17.64
C GLY A 201 8.41 -9.11 18.94
N ALA A 202 7.74 -9.25 20.09
CA ALA A 202 8.33 -8.99 21.40
C ALA A 202 9.48 -9.95 21.73
N ILE A 203 9.33 -11.24 21.40
CA ILE A 203 10.40 -12.24 21.55
C ILE A 203 11.62 -11.86 20.70
N MET A 204 11.43 -11.38 19.46
CA MET A 204 12.53 -10.93 18.60
C MET A 204 13.28 -9.72 19.16
N ILE A 205 12.57 -8.77 19.79
CA ILE A 205 13.21 -7.62 20.46
C ILE A 205 14.06 -8.10 21.63
N CYS A 206 13.62 -9.14 22.34
CA CYS A 206 14.35 -9.70 23.48
C CYS A 206 15.44 -10.70 23.09
N LEU A 207 15.44 -11.22 21.86
CA LEU A 207 16.37 -12.23 21.38
C LEU A 207 17.86 -11.80 21.48
N PRO A 208 18.25 -10.53 21.23
CA PRO A 208 19.62 -10.04 21.37
C PRO A 208 20.19 -10.08 22.80
N LEU A 209 19.34 -10.28 23.83
CA LEU A 209 19.83 -10.48 25.20
C LEU A 209 20.52 -11.83 25.38
N SER A 210 20.29 -12.77 24.47
CA SER A 210 20.94 -14.07 24.50
C SER A 210 22.34 -14.00 23.88
N ASP A 211 23.32 -14.65 24.51
CA ASP A 211 24.70 -14.77 23.98
C ASP A 211 24.84 -15.82 22.87
N LEU A 212 23.82 -15.93 22.00
CA LEU A 212 23.82 -16.87 20.90
C LEU A 212 24.85 -16.49 19.83
N SER A 213 25.41 -17.50 19.16
CA SER A 213 26.22 -17.29 17.97
C SER A 213 25.36 -16.66 16.86
N PRO A 214 25.95 -15.88 15.92
CA PRO A 214 25.19 -15.24 14.84
C PRO A 214 24.38 -16.23 14.00
N LEU A 215 24.92 -17.43 13.77
CA LEU A 215 24.23 -18.52 13.08
C LEU A 215 22.98 -18.96 13.85
N HIS A 216 23.09 -19.19 15.16
CA HIS A 216 21.93 -19.59 15.97
C HIS A 216 20.90 -18.47 16.09
N LEU A 217 21.33 -17.21 16.13
CA LEU A 217 20.43 -16.05 16.15
C LEU A 217 19.63 -15.94 14.84
N LEU A 218 20.29 -16.11 13.69
CA LEU A 218 19.65 -16.12 12.38
C LEU A 218 18.75 -17.35 12.20
N GLY A 219 19.21 -18.53 12.62
CA GLY A 219 18.43 -19.76 12.52
C GLY A 219 17.17 -19.76 13.40
N THR A 220 17.28 -19.27 14.64
CA THR A 220 16.13 -19.15 15.55
C THR A 220 15.11 -18.12 15.04
N SER A 221 15.58 -16.98 14.52
CA SER A 221 14.69 -15.98 13.92
C SER A 221 14.04 -16.47 12.62
N ALA A 222 14.75 -17.23 11.79
CA ALA A 222 14.18 -17.91 10.62
C ALA A 222 13.09 -18.92 11.03
N GLY A 223 13.32 -19.70 12.09
CA GLY A 223 12.34 -20.65 12.62
C GLY A 223 11.07 -19.96 13.15
N LEU A 224 11.22 -18.91 13.94
CA LEU A 224 10.09 -18.14 14.50
C LEU A 224 9.26 -17.44 13.42
N THR A 225 9.91 -16.86 12.40
CA THR A 225 9.20 -16.23 11.26
C THR A 225 8.51 -17.27 10.39
N SER A 226 9.11 -18.44 10.19
CA SER A 226 8.48 -19.55 9.45
C SER A 226 7.26 -20.08 10.20
N PHE A 227 7.35 -20.18 11.54
CA PHE A 227 6.21 -20.56 12.38
C PHE A 227 5.03 -19.58 12.22
N LEU A 228 5.28 -18.27 12.20
CA LEU A 228 4.24 -17.27 11.93
C LEU A 228 3.60 -17.45 10.55
N VAL A 229 4.40 -17.66 9.50
CA VAL A 229 3.87 -17.90 8.15
C VAL A 229 2.96 -19.14 8.13
N VAL A 230 3.37 -20.22 8.78
CA VAL A 230 2.57 -21.45 8.88
C VAL A 230 1.29 -21.22 9.66
N GLU A 231 1.35 -20.48 10.78
CA GLU A 231 0.18 -20.17 11.62
C GLU A 231 -0.83 -19.27 10.90
N GLU A 232 -0.38 -18.22 10.19
CA GLU A 232 -1.25 -17.35 9.40
C GLU A 232 -1.88 -18.10 8.21
N THR A 233 -1.07 -18.91 7.52
CA THR A 233 -1.55 -19.78 6.44
C THR A 233 -2.60 -20.76 6.97
N TYR A 234 -2.32 -21.42 8.10
CA TYR A 234 -3.23 -22.36 8.76
C TYR A 234 -4.52 -21.67 9.23
N GLY A 235 -4.41 -20.47 9.79
CA GLY A 235 -5.53 -19.70 10.29
C GLY A 235 -6.51 -19.30 9.18
N LYS A 236 -6.00 -19.09 7.96
CA LYS A 236 -6.79 -18.76 6.76
C LYS A 236 -7.43 -19.94 6.05
N LEU A 237 -7.05 -21.19 6.37
CA LEU A 237 -7.76 -22.34 5.82
C LEU A 237 -9.25 -22.30 6.23
N ARG A 238 -10.14 -22.40 5.24
CA ARG A 238 -11.59 -22.33 5.47
C ARG A 238 -12.06 -23.53 6.28
N ARG A 239 -12.83 -23.28 7.35
CA ARG A 239 -13.36 -24.33 8.24
C ARG A 239 -14.64 -24.99 7.75
N GLY A 240 -15.35 -24.37 6.80
CA GLY A 240 -16.64 -24.84 6.30
C GLY A 240 -17.64 -23.69 6.22
N GLU A 241 -18.94 -24.02 6.27
CA GLU A 241 -20.03 -23.04 6.20
C GLU A 241 -19.98 -22.03 7.36
N PRO A 242 -20.35 -20.76 7.11
CA PRO A 242 -20.37 -19.72 8.14
C PRO A 242 -21.32 -20.08 9.29
N LEU A 243 -20.82 -19.99 10.53
CA LEU A 243 -21.59 -20.33 11.73
C LEU A 243 -22.68 -19.29 12.03
N ALA A 244 -22.57 -18.09 11.49
CA ALA A 244 -23.58 -17.04 11.59
C ALA A 244 -23.85 -16.45 10.20
N LYS A 245 -25.13 -16.20 9.89
CA LYS A 245 -25.50 -15.43 8.70
C LYS A 245 -24.93 -14.01 8.83
N PRO A 246 -24.33 -13.44 7.79
CA PRO A 246 -23.85 -12.06 7.84
C PRO A 246 -25.03 -11.13 8.11
N ASN A 247 -24.76 -10.04 8.82
CA ASN A 247 -25.77 -9.01 9.04
C ASN A 247 -26.01 -8.26 7.72
N ALA A 248 -27.18 -7.65 7.50
CA ALA A 248 -27.49 -6.95 6.25
C ALA A 248 -26.40 -5.93 5.83
N ALA A 249 -25.82 -5.21 6.80
CA ALA A 249 -24.72 -4.27 6.55
C ALA A 249 -23.37 -4.93 6.17
N GLU A 250 -23.14 -6.17 6.56
CA GLU A 250 -21.98 -6.96 6.13
C GLU A 250 -22.21 -7.54 4.74
N GLN A 251 -23.44 -7.99 4.47
CA GLN A 251 -23.87 -8.44 3.14
C GLN A 251 -23.73 -7.32 2.11
N ASP A 252 -24.29 -6.13 2.39
CA ASP A 252 -24.20 -4.96 1.51
C ASP A 252 -22.75 -4.54 1.23
N ALA A 253 -21.86 -4.69 2.21
CA ALA A 253 -20.44 -4.38 2.06
C ALA A 253 -19.69 -5.44 1.21
N MET A 254 -20.08 -6.71 1.32
CA MET A 254 -19.57 -7.79 0.47
C MET A 254 -20.04 -7.63 -0.98
N ASP A 255 -21.33 -7.40 -1.18
CA ASP A 255 -21.94 -7.21 -2.51
C ASP A 255 -21.38 -5.96 -3.22
N ALA A 256 -21.14 -4.87 -2.49
CA ALA A 256 -20.51 -3.67 -3.03
C ALA A 256 -19.04 -3.90 -3.47
N MET A 257 -18.34 -4.82 -2.81
CA MET A 257 -16.96 -5.18 -3.16
C MET A 257 -16.93 -6.08 -4.40
N GLU A 258 -17.79 -7.10 -4.48
CA GLU A 258 -17.93 -7.97 -5.64
C GLU A 258 -18.26 -7.17 -6.91
N GLN A 259 -19.18 -6.19 -6.80
CA GLN A 259 -19.49 -5.26 -7.89
C GLN A 259 -18.31 -4.34 -8.28
N SER A 260 -17.39 -4.07 -7.36
CA SER A 260 -16.19 -3.26 -7.63
C SER A 260 -15.10 -4.06 -8.35
N GLU A 261 -15.05 -5.37 -8.12
CA GLU A 261 -14.10 -6.30 -8.74
C GLU A 261 -14.54 -6.71 -10.15
N GLU A 262 -15.86 -6.85 -10.38
CA GLU A 262 -16.42 -7.18 -11.69
C GLU A 262 -16.47 -6.00 -12.68
N ARG A 263 -16.31 -4.74 -12.23
CA ARG A 263 -16.44 -3.58 -13.12
C ARG A 263 -15.22 -3.48 -14.07
N PRO A 264 -15.37 -3.72 -15.38
CA PRO A 264 -14.26 -3.64 -16.30
C PRO A 264 -13.77 -2.20 -16.47
N GLU A 265 -12.44 -2.06 -16.60
CA GLU A 265 -11.65 -0.83 -16.67
C GLU A 265 -12.15 0.17 -17.75
N SER A 266 -12.90 -0.31 -18.75
CA SER A 266 -13.47 0.48 -19.85
C SER A 266 -14.55 1.49 -19.44
N THR A 267 -15.15 1.34 -18.25
CA THR A 267 -16.25 2.23 -17.81
C THR A 267 -15.75 3.54 -17.17
N ARG A 268 -14.48 3.61 -16.74
CA ARG A 268 -13.90 4.80 -16.08
C ARG A 268 -13.54 5.93 -17.04
N VAL A 269 -13.43 5.66 -18.35
CA VAL A 269 -13.05 6.68 -19.35
C VAL A 269 -14.25 7.58 -19.74
N ASN A 270 -15.49 7.09 -19.62
CA ASN A 270 -16.65 7.81 -20.14
C ASN A 270 -17.25 8.86 -19.20
N SER A 271 -16.99 8.81 -17.88
CA SER A 271 -17.58 9.78 -16.95
C SER A 271 -16.96 11.18 -17.01
N ASN A 272 -15.77 11.32 -17.62
CA ASN A 272 -15.13 12.62 -17.83
C ASN A 272 -15.52 13.29 -19.16
N VAL A 273 -16.26 12.60 -20.04
CA VAL A 273 -16.72 13.14 -21.33
C VAL A 273 -18.18 13.63 -21.25
N GLU A 274 -18.98 13.07 -20.34
CA GLU A 274 -20.41 13.38 -20.25
C GLU A 274 -20.74 14.68 -19.47
N SER A 275 -19.76 15.29 -18.78
CA SER A 275 -19.96 16.61 -18.15
C SER A 275 -19.77 17.79 -19.11
N GLY A 276 -19.48 17.54 -20.39
CA GLY A 276 -19.18 18.55 -21.40
C GLY A 276 -20.23 18.72 -22.51
N SER A 277 -21.35 17.99 -22.49
CA SER A 277 -22.31 18.03 -23.61
C SER A 277 -23.77 17.91 -23.16
N THR A 278 -24.25 18.88 -22.38
CA THR A 278 -25.70 19.09 -22.15
C THR A 278 -26.07 20.57 -22.27
N LYS A 279 -25.63 21.24 -23.34
CA LYS A 279 -26.24 22.51 -23.80
C LYS A 279 -26.12 22.69 -25.32
N SER A 280 -26.74 21.82 -26.11
CA SER A 280 -27.19 22.17 -27.46
C SER A 280 -28.07 21.06 -28.03
N ALA A 281 -29.39 21.19 -27.88
CA ALA A 281 -30.40 20.64 -28.80
C ALA A 281 -31.80 20.80 -28.20
N LEU A 282 -32.35 22.03 -28.21
CA LEU A 282 -33.81 22.23 -28.23
C LEU A 282 -34.14 23.69 -28.54
N GLN A 283 -33.90 24.11 -29.78
CA GLN A 283 -34.79 25.06 -30.45
C GLN A 283 -34.60 24.99 -31.96
N GLY A 284 -35.59 24.44 -32.66
CA GLY A 284 -35.59 24.48 -34.12
C GLY A 284 -36.57 23.54 -34.79
N MET A 285 -37.82 24.00 -34.90
CA MET A 285 -38.65 23.87 -36.10
C MET A 285 -39.61 22.67 -36.22
N LYS A 286 -40.90 22.93 -35.95
CA LYS A 286 -41.95 22.59 -36.91
C LYS A 286 -43.18 23.50 -36.74
N ILE A 287 -43.28 24.50 -37.61
CA ILE A 287 -44.57 25.05 -38.04
C ILE A 287 -45.16 24.07 -39.06
N ARG A 288 -46.39 23.61 -38.83
CA ARG A 288 -47.39 23.31 -39.87
C ARG A 288 -48.75 23.01 -39.23
N GLY A 289 -49.79 23.76 -39.59
CA GLY A 289 -51.18 23.38 -39.36
C GLY A 289 -52.17 24.54 -39.23
N THR A 290 -52.59 25.08 -40.39
CA THR A 290 -53.99 25.47 -40.72
C THR A 290 -54.82 26.26 -39.69
N ALA A 291 -55.05 27.53 -39.98
CA ALA A 291 -56.35 28.13 -40.33
C ALA A 291 -56.12 29.58 -40.81
#